data_AF-A0A819GY77-F1
#
_entry.id   AF-A0A819GY77-F1
#
_cell.length_a   1.000
_cell.length_b   1.000
_cell.length_c   1.000
_cell.angle_alpha   90.00
_cell.angle_beta   90.00
_cell.angle_gamma   90.00
#
_symmetry.space_group_name_H-M   'P 1'
#
loop_
_entity.id
_entity.type
_entity.pdbx_description
1 polymer ?
#
loop_
_entity_poly.entity_id
_entity_poly.type
_entity_poly.pdbx_seq_one_letter_code
_entity_poly.pdbx_strand_id
1 'polypeptide(L)'
;MSGDDLLKFLLYVGQAKRTLRTGWVLRGVERVESIADHMYRMAVMSLLLPTISEQSTVRCMKLALVHDLAESVVGDLTEFDGIPKSEKHRRESESMFYLTRLLPIDVGREIFSLFNEYVDQKTNEANLVKDLDIFDMLVQAYEYEKIQGENGFLEEFFQSSVSKVKTDIVKKWLEQLIQCRSSTKQFQLPSDSNLNTMLKYVLYDSQGTYLYKLPVSDIREKVNDFISSSKSQNDNSSSIDTTQRLTNLVKDVEDQYD
;
A
#
# COMPACT_ATOMS: atom_id res chain seq x y z
N MET A 1 0.12 28.71 11.27
CA MET A 1 -0.94 27.69 11.30
C MET A 1 -1.36 27.54 12.76
N SER A 2 -2.66 27.62 13.05
CA SER A 2 -3.13 27.31 14.42
C SER A 2 -3.04 25.81 14.66
N GLY A 3 -2.89 25.37 15.91
CA GLY A 3 -2.92 23.94 16.25
C GLY A 3 -4.24 23.28 15.81
N ASP A 4 -5.34 24.03 15.88
CA ASP A 4 -6.67 23.58 15.49
C ASP A 4 -6.77 23.31 13.98
N ASP A 5 -6.19 24.16 13.13
CA ASP A 5 -6.21 23.96 11.67
C ASP A 5 -5.41 22.72 11.25
N LEU A 6 -4.23 22.50 11.87
CA LEU A 6 -3.44 21.30 11.64
C LEU A 6 -4.21 20.04 12.04
N LEU A 7 -4.78 20.05 13.25
CA LEU A 7 -5.55 18.92 13.75
C LEU A 7 -6.74 18.64 12.83
N LYS A 8 -7.44 19.67 12.37
CA LYS A 8 -8.54 19.55 11.43
C LYS A 8 -8.11 18.93 10.10
N PHE A 9 -6.99 19.39 9.53
CA PHE A 9 -6.42 18.79 8.33
C PHE A 9 -6.11 17.30 8.53
N LEU A 10 -5.44 16.94 9.63
CA LEU A 10 -5.09 15.55 9.93
C LEU A 10 -6.33 14.68 10.18
N LEU A 11 -7.41 15.23 10.74
CA LEU A 11 -8.68 14.52 10.89
C LEU A 11 -9.32 14.20 9.54
N TYR A 12 -9.23 15.11 8.56
CA TYR A 12 -9.65 14.81 7.17
C TYR A 12 -8.76 13.76 6.53
N VAL A 13 -7.42 13.91 6.58
CA VAL A 13 -6.50 12.85 6.11
C VAL A 13 -6.85 11.49 6.75
N GLY A 14 -7.20 11.49 8.04
CA GLY A 14 -7.64 10.30 8.76
C GLY A 14 -8.94 9.68 8.27
N GLN A 15 -9.81 10.39 7.55
CA GLN A 15 -11.00 9.82 6.91
C GLN A 15 -10.63 8.86 5.78
N ALA A 16 -9.51 9.08 5.07
CA ALA A 16 -9.06 8.17 4.02
C ALA A 16 -8.83 6.73 4.50
N LYS A 17 -8.61 6.53 5.81
CA LYS A 17 -8.49 5.20 6.45
C LYS A 17 -9.83 4.47 6.63
N ARG A 18 -10.95 5.18 6.46
CA ARG A 18 -12.32 4.66 6.65
C ARG A 18 -13.15 4.74 5.38
N THR A 19 -12.75 5.55 4.41
CA THR A 19 -13.33 5.53 3.08
C THR A 19 -12.83 4.31 2.33
N LEU A 20 -13.73 3.36 2.11
CA LEU A 20 -13.46 2.15 1.35
C LEU A 20 -13.46 2.46 -0.15
N ARG A 21 -12.63 1.75 -0.91
CA ARG A 21 -12.61 1.83 -2.37
C ARG A 21 -13.93 1.29 -2.96
N THR A 22 -14.76 2.18 -3.47
CA THR A 22 -16.15 1.94 -3.89
C THR A 22 -16.25 0.87 -4.96
N GLY A 23 -15.28 0.80 -5.88
CA GLY A 23 -15.25 -0.23 -6.92
C GLY A 23 -15.34 -1.67 -6.38
N TRP A 24 -14.65 -1.95 -5.27
CA TRP A 24 -14.66 -3.27 -4.63
C TRP A 24 -15.94 -3.50 -3.81
N VAL A 25 -16.43 -2.46 -3.13
CA VAL A 25 -17.70 -2.51 -2.38
C VAL A 25 -18.86 -2.91 -3.30
N LEU A 26 -18.91 -2.30 -4.49
CA LEU A 26 -19.93 -2.60 -5.51
C LEU A 26 -19.82 -3.99 -6.13
N ARG A 27 -18.76 -4.74 -5.84
CA ARG A 27 -18.55 -6.14 -6.27
C ARG A 27 -18.64 -7.15 -5.13
N GLY A 28 -19.08 -6.71 -3.95
CA GLY A 28 -19.30 -7.61 -2.82
C GLY A 28 -18.03 -8.18 -2.22
N VAL A 29 -16.88 -7.51 -2.41
CA VAL A 29 -15.64 -7.87 -1.70
C VAL A 29 -15.86 -7.62 -0.20
N GLU A 30 -15.54 -8.61 0.64
CA GLU A 30 -15.88 -8.53 2.08
C GLU A 30 -14.98 -7.57 2.88
N ARG A 31 -13.66 -7.67 2.69
CA ARG A 31 -12.64 -6.89 3.42
C ARG A 31 -11.94 -5.93 2.46
N VAL A 32 -12.68 -4.90 2.10
CA VAL A 32 -12.26 -3.88 1.16
C VAL A 32 -11.14 -3.02 1.74
N GLU A 33 -10.14 -2.71 0.93
CA GLU A 33 -9.09 -1.75 1.26
C GLU A 33 -9.66 -0.33 1.40
N SER A 34 -9.02 0.49 2.23
CA SER A 34 -9.29 1.92 2.29
C SER A 34 -8.50 2.68 1.23
N ILE A 35 -8.89 3.92 0.94
CA ILE A 35 -8.11 4.81 0.07
C ILE A 35 -6.68 5.00 0.60
N ALA A 36 -6.51 5.03 1.94
CA ALA A 36 -5.19 5.12 2.55
C ALA A 36 -4.31 3.88 2.26
N ASP A 37 -4.90 2.68 2.19
CA ASP A 37 -4.17 1.44 1.85
C ASP A 37 -3.66 1.47 0.40
N HIS A 38 -4.54 1.89 -0.52
CA HIS A 38 -4.22 2.10 -1.93
C HIS A 38 -3.07 3.10 -2.11
N MET A 39 -3.19 4.31 -1.55
CA MET A 39 -2.14 5.33 -1.63
C MET A 39 -0.83 4.88 -0.97
N TYR A 40 -0.89 4.07 0.09
CA TYR A 40 0.30 3.52 0.74
C TYR A 40 1.07 2.60 -0.19
N ARG A 41 0.41 1.60 -0.81
CA ARG A 41 1.10 0.68 -1.72
C ARG A 41 1.62 1.40 -2.95
N MET A 42 0.92 2.41 -3.46
CA MET A 42 1.45 3.31 -4.50
C MET A 42 2.71 4.08 -4.11
N ALA A 43 2.77 4.61 -2.88
CA ALA A 43 3.95 5.28 -2.36
C ALA A 43 5.14 4.31 -2.24
N VAL A 44 4.88 3.07 -1.81
CA VAL A 44 5.89 1.98 -1.80
C VAL A 44 6.35 1.65 -3.22
N MET A 45 5.45 1.51 -4.18
CA MET A 45 5.81 1.25 -5.57
C MET A 45 6.66 2.38 -6.17
N SER A 46 6.40 3.63 -5.77
CA SER A 46 7.20 4.77 -6.21
C SER A 46 8.68 4.64 -5.78
N LEU A 47 8.97 4.04 -4.62
CA LEU A 47 10.34 3.73 -4.18
C LEU A 47 11.04 2.67 -5.03
N LEU A 48 10.27 1.81 -5.70
CA LEU A 48 10.77 0.68 -6.48
C LEU A 48 10.98 1.00 -7.96
N LEU A 49 10.62 2.23 -8.39
CA LEU A 49 10.76 2.67 -9.76
C LEU A 49 12.24 2.66 -10.16
N PRO A 50 12.65 1.80 -11.11
CA PRO A 50 14.04 1.71 -11.53
C PRO A 50 14.40 2.94 -12.37
N THR A 51 15.69 3.29 -12.38
CA THR A 51 16.28 4.17 -13.41
C THR A 51 15.71 5.60 -13.49
N ILE A 52 15.05 6.09 -12.44
CA ILE A 52 14.64 7.50 -12.31
C ILE A 52 15.51 8.24 -11.29
N SER A 53 15.53 9.57 -11.37
CA SER A 53 16.26 10.39 -10.40
C SER A 53 15.63 10.31 -9.02
N GLU A 54 16.43 10.48 -7.96
CA GLU A 54 15.93 10.55 -6.57
C GLU A 54 14.86 11.66 -6.42
N GLN A 55 15.06 12.79 -7.10
CA GLN A 55 14.09 13.88 -7.11
C GLN A 55 12.75 13.46 -7.74
N SER A 56 12.78 12.74 -8.86
CA SER A 56 11.59 12.18 -9.51
C SER A 56 10.92 11.11 -8.64
N THR A 57 11.69 10.27 -7.94
CA THR A 57 11.17 9.28 -6.98
C THR A 57 10.40 9.96 -5.86
N VAL A 58 10.99 10.98 -5.24
CA VAL A 58 10.33 11.76 -4.17
C VAL A 58 9.09 12.47 -4.71
N ARG A 59 9.13 12.99 -5.94
CA ARG A 59 7.97 13.63 -6.57
C ARG A 59 6.84 12.62 -6.82
N CYS A 60 7.14 11.44 -7.36
CA CYS A 60 6.16 10.37 -7.56
C CYS A 60 5.51 9.93 -6.25
N MET A 61 6.31 9.77 -5.19
CA MET A 61 5.79 9.44 -3.85
C MET A 61 4.85 10.54 -3.32
N LYS A 62 5.24 11.81 -3.46
CA LYS A 62 4.40 12.94 -3.05
C LYS A 62 3.08 12.99 -3.84
N LEU A 63 3.11 12.72 -5.14
CA LEU A 63 1.91 12.62 -5.97
C LEU A 63 1.02 11.46 -5.50
N ALA A 64 1.58 10.27 -5.30
CA ALA A 64 0.85 9.09 -4.83
C ALA A 64 0.13 9.35 -3.50
N LEU A 65 0.79 10.03 -2.55
CA LEU A 65 0.23 10.37 -1.23
C LEU A 65 -0.88 11.45 -1.26
N VAL A 66 -1.01 12.19 -2.36
CA VAL A 66 -1.91 13.36 -2.46
C VAL A 66 -3.04 13.16 -3.46
N HIS A 67 -2.87 12.31 -4.47
CA HIS A 67 -3.77 12.28 -5.63
C HIS A 67 -5.25 12.05 -5.28
N ASP A 68 -5.53 11.14 -4.35
CA ASP A 68 -6.88 10.81 -3.86
C ASP A 68 -7.20 11.47 -2.50
N LEU A 69 -6.39 12.43 -2.04
CA LEU A 69 -6.64 13.09 -0.75
C LEU A 69 -7.99 13.83 -0.71
N ALA A 70 -8.48 14.29 -1.87
CA ALA A 70 -9.79 14.92 -2.00
C ALA A 70 -10.94 14.00 -1.57
N GLU A 71 -10.80 12.69 -1.80
CA GLU A 71 -11.79 11.66 -1.50
C GLU A 71 -12.00 11.45 0.01
N SER A 72 -11.07 11.94 0.83
CA SER A 72 -11.27 12.04 2.28
C SER A 72 -12.41 13.00 2.68
N VAL A 73 -12.86 13.85 1.75
CA VAL A 73 -13.97 14.78 1.91
C VAL A 73 -15.18 14.35 1.07
N VAL A 74 -14.97 14.04 -0.22
CA VAL A 74 -16.06 13.77 -1.17
C VAL A 74 -16.46 12.31 -1.30
N GLY A 75 -15.70 11.40 -0.69
CA GLY A 75 -15.80 9.95 -0.91
C GLY A 75 -15.12 9.50 -2.21
N ASP A 76 -14.93 8.20 -2.36
CA ASP A 76 -14.44 7.58 -3.61
C ASP A 76 -15.60 7.56 -4.64
N LEU A 77 -15.64 8.61 -5.48
CA LEU A 77 -16.66 8.78 -6.51
C LEU A 77 -16.29 7.99 -7.77
N THR A 78 -17.18 7.09 -8.18
CA THR A 78 -17.00 6.20 -9.33
C THR A 78 -17.90 6.58 -10.51
N GLU A 79 -17.70 5.91 -11.65
CA GLU A 79 -18.57 6.06 -12.82
C GLU A 79 -20.01 5.58 -12.54
N PHE A 80 -20.22 4.72 -11.54
CA PHE A 80 -21.52 4.20 -11.16
C PHE A 80 -22.38 5.22 -10.38
N ASP A 81 -21.77 6.26 -9.84
CA ASP A 81 -22.48 7.32 -9.11
C ASP A 81 -23.26 8.28 -10.04
N GLY A 82 -23.10 8.13 -11.36
CA GLY A 82 -23.80 8.96 -12.36
C GLY A 82 -23.37 10.44 -12.34
N ILE A 83 -22.24 10.76 -11.68
CA ILE A 83 -21.71 12.11 -11.59
C ILE A 83 -20.86 12.39 -12.84
N PRO A 84 -21.16 13.46 -13.62
CA PRO A 84 -20.34 13.84 -14.75
C PRO A 84 -18.89 14.10 -14.34
N LYS A 85 -17.92 13.73 -15.20
CA LYS A 85 -16.49 13.92 -14.93
C LYS A 85 -16.12 15.36 -14.55
N SER A 86 -16.77 16.35 -15.16
CA SER A 86 -16.59 17.77 -14.82
C SER A 86 -17.04 18.11 -13.40
N GLU A 87 -18.14 17.51 -12.94
CA GLU A 87 -18.66 17.71 -11.59
C GLU A 87 -17.82 16.96 -10.54
N LYS A 88 -17.37 15.74 -10.84
CA LYS A 88 -16.38 15.01 -10.01
C LYS A 88 -15.14 15.88 -9.80
N HIS A 89 -14.56 16.37 -10.90
CA HIS A 89 -13.37 17.21 -10.86
C HIS A 89 -13.60 18.51 -10.07
N ARG A 90 -14.75 19.17 -10.25
CA ARG A 90 -15.10 20.38 -9.48
C ARG A 90 -15.14 20.10 -7.97
N ARG A 91 -15.82 19.03 -7.55
CA ARG A 91 -15.95 18.66 -6.12
C ARG A 91 -14.59 18.31 -5.50
N GLU A 92 -13.76 17.57 -6.21
CA GLU A 92 -12.42 17.21 -5.76
C GLU A 92 -11.52 18.44 -5.64
N SER A 93 -11.55 19.31 -6.65
CA SER A 93 -10.77 20.55 -6.66
C SER A 93 -11.17 21.49 -5.53
N GLU A 94 -12.48 21.67 -5.28
CA GLU A 94 -12.98 22.46 -4.15
C GLU A 94 -12.57 21.87 -2.79
N SER A 95 -12.58 20.54 -2.68
CA SER A 95 -12.15 19.83 -1.47
C SER A 95 -10.67 19.99 -1.21
N MET A 96 -9.83 19.83 -2.25
CA MET A 96 -8.40 20.08 -2.14
C MET A 96 -8.09 21.54 -1.82
N PHE A 97 -8.82 22.48 -2.43
CA PHE A 97 -8.68 23.90 -2.11
C PHE A 97 -9.04 24.19 -0.65
N TYR A 98 -10.10 23.57 -0.13
CA TYR A 98 -10.46 23.68 1.28
C TYR A 98 -9.39 23.10 2.21
N LEU A 99 -8.95 21.86 1.96
CA LEU A 99 -7.95 21.17 2.79
C LEU A 99 -6.62 21.93 2.84
N THR A 100 -6.14 22.39 1.69
CA THR A 100 -4.85 23.08 1.58
C THR A 100 -4.84 24.46 2.22
N ARG A 101 -5.99 25.10 2.40
CA ARG A 101 -6.12 26.37 3.15
C ARG A 101 -6.01 26.23 4.66
N LEU A 102 -6.10 25.01 5.20
CA LEU A 102 -5.84 24.74 6.61
C LEU A 102 -4.33 24.72 6.92
N LEU A 103 -3.48 24.71 5.89
CA LEU A 103 -2.03 24.58 6.01
C LEU A 103 -1.31 25.93 5.85
N PRO A 104 -0.02 26.03 6.25
CA PRO A 104 0.82 27.17 5.88
C PRO A 104 0.82 27.36 4.36
N ILE A 105 0.87 28.62 3.93
CA ILE A 105 0.65 28.98 2.52
C ILE A 105 1.54 28.20 1.54
N ASP A 106 2.82 28.01 1.87
CA ASP A 106 3.75 27.31 0.99
C ASP A 106 3.48 25.80 0.92
N VAL A 107 3.14 25.18 2.06
CA VAL A 107 2.79 23.76 2.14
C VAL A 107 1.47 23.49 1.42
N GLY A 108 0.45 24.33 1.67
CA GLY A 108 -0.84 24.23 1.00
C GLY A 108 -0.71 24.39 -0.52
N ARG A 109 0.11 25.34 -0.99
CA ARG A 109 0.41 25.51 -2.42
C ARG A 109 1.11 24.29 -3.01
N GLU A 110 2.09 23.70 -2.30
CA GLU A 110 2.78 22.50 -2.80
C GLU A 110 1.80 21.32 -2.98
N ILE A 111 0.97 21.03 -1.97
CA ILE A 111 -0.01 19.93 -2.02
C ILE A 111 -1.06 20.19 -3.10
N PHE A 112 -1.58 21.42 -3.20
CA PHE A 112 -2.54 21.76 -4.25
C PHE A 112 -1.91 21.65 -5.65
N SER A 113 -0.64 22.04 -5.81
CA SER A 113 0.10 21.92 -7.06
C SER A 113 0.31 20.46 -7.45
N LEU A 114 0.66 19.58 -6.50
CA LEU A 114 0.77 18.14 -6.71
C LEU A 114 -0.55 17.52 -7.19
N PHE A 115 -1.67 17.86 -6.53
CA PHE A 115 -2.99 17.40 -6.97
C PHE A 115 -3.30 17.82 -8.41
N ASN A 116 -3.10 19.10 -8.75
CA ASN A 116 -3.34 19.58 -10.11
C ASN A 116 -2.37 18.96 -11.12
N GLU A 117 -1.11 18.72 -10.76
CA GLU A 117 -0.13 18.04 -11.60
C GLU A 117 -0.61 16.62 -11.96
N TYR A 118 -1.09 15.87 -10.96
CA TYR A 118 -1.69 14.56 -11.18
C TYR A 118 -2.94 14.66 -12.04
N VAL A 119 -3.85 15.61 -11.81
CA VAL A 119 -5.06 15.76 -12.63
C VAL A 119 -4.72 16.09 -14.09
N ASP A 120 -3.77 17.00 -14.31
CA ASP A 120 -3.42 17.51 -15.64
C ASP A 120 -2.67 16.48 -16.50
N GLN A 121 -1.97 15.52 -15.87
CA GLN A 121 -1.22 14.46 -16.56
C GLN A 121 -0.20 14.99 -17.60
N LYS A 122 0.42 16.15 -17.32
CA LYS A 122 1.38 16.81 -18.23
C LYS A 122 2.85 16.49 -17.94
N THR A 123 3.16 15.97 -16.75
CA THR A 123 4.54 15.63 -16.33
C THR A 123 4.78 14.12 -16.45
N ASN A 124 6.05 13.73 -16.56
CA ASN A 124 6.43 12.32 -16.59
C ASN A 124 6.05 11.62 -15.28
N GLU A 125 6.27 12.30 -14.16
CA GLU A 125 5.93 11.82 -12.82
C GLU A 125 4.41 11.62 -12.66
N ALA A 126 3.57 12.55 -13.12
CA ALA A 126 2.12 12.38 -13.07
C ALA A 126 1.62 11.21 -13.93
N ASN A 127 2.17 11.05 -15.14
CA ASN A 127 1.84 9.91 -16.02
C ASN A 127 2.29 8.57 -15.40
N LEU A 128 3.48 8.54 -14.78
CA LEU A 128 4.00 7.36 -14.12
C LEU A 128 3.15 6.98 -12.90
N VAL A 129 2.76 7.95 -12.07
CA VAL A 129 1.89 7.71 -10.92
C VAL A 129 0.49 7.29 -11.35
N LYS A 130 0.00 7.75 -12.50
CA LYS A 130 -1.28 7.26 -13.04
C LYS A 130 -1.23 5.79 -13.46
N ASP A 131 -0.10 5.37 -14.04
CA ASP A 131 0.13 3.96 -14.33
C ASP A 131 0.26 3.13 -13.05
N LEU A 132 0.88 3.68 -11.99
CA LEU A 132 0.95 3.03 -10.67
C LEU A 132 -0.42 2.86 -10.04
N ASP A 133 -1.31 3.86 -10.12
CA ASP A 133 -2.70 3.77 -9.64
C ASP A 133 -3.44 2.61 -10.32
N ILE A 134 -3.38 2.55 -11.66
CA ILE A 134 -3.97 1.43 -12.41
C ILE A 134 -3.35 0.09 -12.02
N PHE A 135 -2.03 0.02 -11.90
CA PHE A 135 -1.34 -1.21 -11.57
C PHE A 135 -1.69 -1.69 -10.15
N ASP A 136 -1.76 -0.79 -9.17
CA ASP A 136 -2.19 -1.08 -7.81
C ASP A 136 -3.58 -1.73 -7.78
N MET A 137 -4.54 -1.11 -8.47
CA MET A 137 -5.90 -1.61 -8.58
C MET A 137 -5.95 -3.01 -9.22
N LEU A 138 -5.12 -3.29 -10.22
CA LEU A 138 -5.07 -4.61 -10.87
C LEU A 138 -4.41 -5.67 -9.97
N VAL A 139 -3.36 -5.30 -9.22
CA VAL A 139 -2.76 -6.19 -8.21
C VAL A 139 -3.80 -6.50 -7.14
N GLN A 140 -4.55 -5.50 -6.68
CA GLN A 140 -5.60 -5.70 -5.68
C GLN A 140 -6.73 -6.61 -6.19
N ALA A 141 -7.14 -6.44 -7.46
CA ALA A 141 -8.13 -7.31 -8.08
C ALA A 141 -7.65 -8.77 -8.10
N TYR A 142 -6.39 -9.00 -8.49
CA TYR A 142 -5.79 -10.33 -8.44
C TYR A 142 -5.77 -10.91 -7.01
N GLU A 143 -5.40 -10.12 -6.00
CA GLU A 143 -5.41 -10.54 -4.60
C GLU A 143 -6.81 -10.93 -4.13
N TYR A 144 -7.84 -10.14 -4.47
CA TYR A 144 -9.23 -10.47 -4.11
C TYR A 144 -9.75 -11.73 -4.79
N GLU A 145 -9.46 -11.93 -6.08
CA GLU A 145 -9.75 -13.20 -6.79
C GLU A 145 -9.11 -14.40 -6.09
N LYS A 146 -7.88 -14.27 -5.59
CA LYS A 146 -7.20 -15.35 -4.86
C LYS A 146 -7.75 -15.57 -3.46
N ILE A 147 -8.02 -14.51 -2.70
CA ILE A 147 -8.55 -14.60 -1.33
C ILE A 147 -9.94 -15.25 -1.33
N GLN A 148 -10.80 -14.87 -2.28
CA GLN A 148 -12.16 -15.42 -2.37
C GLN A 148 -12.21 -16.78 -3.09
N GLY A 149 -11.12 -17.19 -3.74
CA GLY A 149 -11.05 -18.46 -4.47
C GLY A 149 -11.87 -18.49 -5.76
N GLU A 150 -12.34 -17.34 -6.22
CA GLU A 150 -13.12 -17.18 -7.45
C GLU A 150 -12.25 -16.49 -8.50
N ASN A 151 -11.64 -17.25 -9.40
CA ASN A 151 -10.80 -16.64 -10.45
C ASN A 151 -11.70 -15.96 -11.50
N GLY A 152 -11.40 -14.71 -11.84
CA GLY A 152 -12.02 -14.01 -12.96
C GLY A 152 -13.24 -13.14 -12.63
N PHE A 153 -13.74 -13.13 -11.38
CA PHE A 153 -14.94 -12.33 -11.06
C PHE A 153 -14.69 -10.81 -11.13
N LEU A 154 -13.42 -10.38 -11.14
CA LEU A 154 -12.98 -8.98 -11.32
C LEU A 154 -12.37 -8.72 -12.70
N GLU A 155 -12.67 -9.57 -13.69
CA GLU A 155 -12.16 -9.45 -15.06
C GLU A 155 -12.41 -8.08 -15.70
N GLU A 156 -13.53 -7.42 -15.38
CA GLU A 156 -13.87 -6.09 -15.91
C GLU A 156 -12.80 -5.02 -15.59
N PHE A 157 -12.12 -5.12 -14.45
CA PHE A 157 -11.04 -4.19 -14.08
C PHE A 157 -9.82 -4.38 -15.00
N PHE A 158 -9.49 -5.64 -15.32
CA PHE A 158 -8.42 -5.96 -16.27
C PHE A 158 -8.77 -5.49 -17.68
N GLN A 159 -9.96 -5.83 -18.18
CA GLN A 159 -10.39 -5.49 -19.54
C GLN A 159 -10.42 -3.98 -19.79
N SER A 160 -10.87 -3.21 -18.79
CA SER A 160 -11.02 -1.76 -18.91
C SER A 160 -9.74 -0.96 -18.72
N SER A 161 -8.67 -1.55 -18.16
CA SER A 161 -7.54 -0.78 -17.63
C SER A 161 -6.16 -1.18 -18.16
N VAL A 162 -5.96 -2.42 -18.60
CA VAL A 162 -4.66 -2.89 -19.11
C VAL A 162 -4.14 -2.01 -20.25
N SER A 163 -5.00 -1.62 -21.20
CA SER A 163 -4.61 -0.79 -22.33
C SER A 163 -4.37 0.68 -21.98
N LYS A 164 -4.71 1.11 -20.76
CA LYS A 164 -4.52 2.49 -20.30
C LYS A 164 -3.11 2.74 -19.75
N VAL A 165 -2.37 1.69 -19.39
CA VAL A 165 -0.98 1.79 -18.90
C VAL A 165 -0.04 2.18 -20.04
N LYS A 166 0.74 3.25 -19.86
CA LYS A 166 1.52 3.86 -20.96
C LYS A 166 3.02 3.62 -20.87
N THR A 167 3.58 3.70 -19.68
CA THR A 167 5.02 3.65 -19.39
C THR A 167 5.57 2.23 -19.53
N ASP A 168 6.76 2.11 -20.10
CA ASP A 168 7.38 0.81 -20.33
C ASP A 168 7.76 0.09 -19.02
N ILE A 169 8.03 0.86 -17.96
CA ILE A 169 8.32 0.31 -16.63
C ILE A 169 7.11 -0.46 -16.12
N VAL A 170 5.94 0.17 -16.08
CA VAL A 170 4.74 -0.42 -15.50
C VAL A 170 4.15 -1.50 -16.43
N LYS A 171 4.28 -1.36 -17.76
CA LYS A 171 3.92 -2.43 -18.70
C LYS A 171 4.64 -3.75 -18.40
N LYS A 172 5.96 -3.71 -18.10
CA LYS A 172 6.72 -4.91 -17.71
C LYS A 172 6.21 -5.54 -16.42
N TRP A 173 5.82 -4.73 -15.43
CA TRP A 173 5.22 -5.24 -14.19
C TRP A 173 3.85 -5.86 -14.44
N LEU A 174 3.04 -5.23 -15.29
CA LEU A 174 1.73 -5.71 -15.68
C LEU A 174 1.80 -7.05 -16.43
N GLU A 175 2.79 -7.25 -17.31
CA GLU A 175 3.05 -8.55 -17.95
C GLU A 175 3.27 -9.66 -16.91
N GLN A 176 4.02 -9.38 -15.84
CA GLN A 176 4.23 -10.34 -14.76
C GLN A 176 2.94 -10.63 -14.00
N LEU A 177 2.12 -9.63 -13.72
CA LEU A 177 0.82 -9.81 -13.07
C LEU A 177 -0.12 -10.68 -13.92
N ILE A 178 -0.20 -10.43 -15.24
CA ILE A 178 -1.01 -11.23 -16.17
C ILE A 178 -0.55 -12.69 -16.21
N GLN A 179 0.77 -12.94 -16.19
CA GLN A 179 1.32 -14.30 -16.08
C GLN A 179 0.90 -14.98 -14.77
N CYS A 180 0.88 -14.24 -13.66
CA CYS A 180 0.45 -14.77 -12.37
C CYS A 180 -1.03 -15.13 -12.36
N ARG A 181 -1.86 -14.22 -12.89
CA ARG A 181 -3.31 -14.42 -12.99
C ARG A 181 -3.67 -15.59 -13.90
N SER A 182 -2.98 -15.77 -15.02
CA SER A 182 -3.14 -16.92 -15.93
C SER A 182 -2.56 -18.24 -15.42
N SER A 183 -2.02 -18.28 -14.19
CA SER A 183 -1.41 -19.46 -13.57
C SER A 183 -0.17 -20.02 -14.30
N THR A 184 0.46 -19.21 -15.17
CA THR A 184 1.77 -19.54 -15.76
C THR A 184 2.93 -19.23 -14.82
N LYS A 185 2.65 -18.46 -13.76
CA LYS A 185 3.54 -18.16 -12.63
C LYS A 185 2.72 -18.21 -11.35
N GLN A 186 3.26 -18.77 -10.26
CA GLN A 186 2.54 -18.83 -8.98
C GLN A 186 3.35 -18.13 -7.89
N PHE A 187 2.68 -17.24 -7.17
CA PHE A 187 3.16 -16.69 -5.91
C PHE A 187 2.27 -17.23 -4.79
N GLN A 188 2.88 -17.83 -3.78
CA GLN A 188 2.19 -18.22 -2.57
C GLN A 188 1.97 -16.95 -1.73
N LEU A 189 0.70 -16.56 -1.57
CA LEU A 189 0.32 -15.44 -0.70
C LEU A 189 -0.21 -15.98 0.64
N PRO A 190 0.10 -15.32 1.76
CA PRO A 190 -0.51 -15.62 3.05
C PRO A 190 -2.03 -15.52 2.94
N SER A 191 -2.76 -16.50 3.48
CA SER A 191 -4.22 -16.48 3.50
C SER A 191 -4.80 -15.44 4.46
N ASP A 192 -3.99 -14.96 5.41
CA ASP A 192 -4.33 -13.91 6.36
C ASP A 192 -3.07 -13.17 6.88
N SER A 193 -3.30 -12.10 7.64
CA SER A 193 -2.25 -11.33 8.33
C SER A 193 -1.88 -11.92 9.70
N ASN A 194 -2.28 -13.16 10.00
CA ASN A 194 -1.89 -13.80 11.25
C ASN A 194 -0.36 -13.97 11.27
N LEU A 195 0.27 -13.60 12.39
CA LEU A 195 1.72 -13.67 12.54
C LEU A 195 2.28 -15.06 12.19
N ASN A 196 1.58 -16.13 12.58
CA ASN A 196 2.02 -17.50 12.30
C ASN A 196 1.93 -17.85 10.81
N THR A 197 0.93 -17.32 10.11
CA THR A 197 0.82 -17.46 8.65
C THR A 197 1.93 -16.67 7.97
N MET A 198 2.13 -15.41 8.35
CA MET A 198 3.20 -14.56 7.79
C MET A 198 4.59 -15.17 7.99
N LEU A 199 4.89 -15.68 9.19
CA LEU A 199 6.18 -16.31 9.47
C LEU A 199 6.42 -17.53 8.58
N LYS A 200 5.40 -18.37 8.33
CA LYS A 200 5.55 -19.51 7.41
C LYS A 200 5.94 -19.08 6.00
N TYR A 201 5.33 -18.03 5.46
CA TYR A 201 5.58 -17.60 4.07
C TYR A 201 6.85 -16.77 3.90
N VAL A 202 7.25 -16.03 4.94
CA VAL A 202 8.48 -15.21 4.91
C VAL A 202 9.71 -16.07 5.21
N LEU A 203 9.56 -17.00 6.14
CA LEU A 203 10.68 -17.79 6.63
C LEU A 203 10.82 -19.13 5.94
N TYR A 204 9.80 -19.66 5.27
CA TYR A 204 9.84 -20.99 4.65
C TYR A 204 9.29 -20.96 3.22
N ASP A 205 9.82 -21.83 2.35
CA ASP A 205 9.37 -22.00 0.98
C ASP A 205 8.15 -22.93 0.91
N SER A 206 7.62 -23.11 -0.30
CA SER A 206 6.48 -23.99 -0.59
C SER A 206 6.67 -25.46 -0.20
N GLN A 207 7.91 -25.89 0.06
CA GLN A 207 8.29 -27.25 0.46
C GLN A 207 8.57 -27.34 1.97
N GLY A 208 8.40 -26.25 2.72
CA GLY A 208 8.69 -26.16 4.15
C GLY A 208 10.18 -25.93 4.46
N THR A 209 10.98 -25.54 3.47
CA THR A 209 12.41 -25.25 3.66
C THR A 209 12.59 -23.82 4.14
N TYR A 210 13.34 -23.62 5.22
CA TYR A 210 13.62 -22.27 5.73
C TYR A 210 14.40 -21.43 4.69
N LEU A 211 13.79 -20.33 4.22
CA LEU A 211 14.27 -19.43 3.17
C LEU A 211 15.45 -18.57 3.62
N TYR A 212 15.47 -18.15 4.89
CA TYR A 212 16.56 -17.35 5.43
C TYR A 212 17.68 -18.26 5.93
N LYS A 213 18.73 -18.51 5.15
CA LYS A 213 19.97 -19.06 5.70
C LYS A 213 20.70 -18.01 6.56
N LEU A 214 20.07 -17.54 7.64
CA LEU A 214 20.85 -17.24 8.83
C LEU A 214 21.03 -18.60 9.50
N PRO A 215 22.25 -19.13 9.62
CA PRO A 215 22.53 -20.23 10.54
C PRO A 215 21.75 -20.00 11.84
N VAL A 216 21.14 -21.04 12.41
CA VAL A 216 20.38 -20.92 13.67
C VAL A 216 21.24 -20.25 14.76
N SER A 217 22.56 -20.44 14.71
CA SER A 217 23.56 -19.73 15.51
C SER A 217 23.48 -18.20 15.39
N ASP A 218 23.29 -17.66 14.19
CA ASP A 218 23.28 -16.23 13.90
C ASP A 218 21.94 -15.59 14.29
N ILE A 219 20.85 -16.35 14.25
CA ILE A 219 19.54 -15.94 14.79
C ILE A 219 19.63 -15.87 16.31
N ARG A 220 20.20 -16.91 16.94
CA ARG A 220 20.42 -16.96 18.39
C ARG A 220 21.32 -15.82 18.86
N GLU A 221 22.40 -15.52 18.13
CA GLU A 221 23.29 -14.39 18.44
C GLU A 221 22.54 -13.05 18.35
N LYS A 222 21.81 -12.79 17.27
CA LYS A 222 21.03 -11.55 17.11
C LYS A 222 19.90 -11.39 18.14
N VAL A 223 19.22 -12.48 18.49
CA VAL A 223 18.19 -12.47 19.54
C VAL A 223 18.82 -12.25 20.91
N ASN A 224 19.97 -12.87 21.19
CA ASN A 224 20.70 -12.66 22.43
C ASN A 224 21.24 -11.23 22.54
N ASP A 225 21.75 -10.64 21.46
CA ASP A 225 22.19 -9.25 21.41
C ASP A 225 21.02 -8.28 21.67
N PHE A 226 19.86 -8.56 21.08
CA PHE A 226 18.64 -7.80 21.31
C PHE A 226 18.15 -7.92 22.77
N ILE A 227 18.16 -9.12 23.35
CA ILE A 227 17.79 -9.35 24.76
C ILE A 227 18.79 -8.66 25.72
N SER A 228 20.09 -8.73 25.40
CA SER A 228 21.17 -8.14 26.20
C SER A 228 21.10 -6.62 26.20
N SER A 229 20.83 -6.02 25.04
CA SER A 229 20.62 -4.58 24.89
C SER A 229 19.29 -4.10 25.50
N SER A 230 18.27 -4.96 25.56
CA SER A 230 16.98 -4.67 26.20
C SER A 230 17.05 -4.77 27.73
N LYS A 231 17.92 -5.62 28.28
CA LYS A 231 18.16 -5.75 29.74
C LYS A 231 19.02 -4.63 30.32
N SER A 232 19.84 -3.96 29.51
CA SER A 232 20.64 -2.80 29.95
C SER A 232 19.81 -1.51 30.06
N GLN A 233 18.58 -1.52 29.51
CA GLN A 233 17.59 -0.46 29.66
C GLN A 233 16.41 -0.95 30.51
N ASN A 234 16.57 -0.96 31.85
CA ASN A 234 15.47 -1.34 32.74
C ASN A 234 14.33 -0.29 32.71
N ASP A 235 13.12 -0.71 32.37
CA ASP A 235 12.04 -0.95 33.36
C ASP A 235 10.70 -1.21 32.63
N ASN A 236 10.18 -2.43 32.75
CA ASN A 236 8.75 -2.76 32.91
C ASN A 236 8.51 -4.26 32.75
N SER A 237 7.53 -4.80 33.49
CA SER A 237 7.12 -6.21 33.50
C SER A 237 6.72 -6.79 32.13
N SER A 238 6.54 -5.94 31.10
CA SER A 238 6.27 -6.35 29.71
C SER A 238 7.51 -6.75 28.91
N SER A 239 8.72 -6.32 29.30
CA SER A 239 9.96 -6.71 28.58
C SER A 239 10.35 -8.15 28.89
N ILE A 240 9.99 -8.65 30.08
CA ILE A 240 10.19 -10.04 30.51
C ILE A 240 9.29 -10.98 29.69
N ASP A 241 8.03 -10.62 29.44
CA ASP A 241 7.10 -11.43 28.62
C ASP A 241 7.55 -11.48 27.14
N THR A 242 7.96 -10.34 26.58
CA THR A 242 8.49 -10.29 25.19
C THR A 242 9.77 -11.10 25.04
N THR A 243 10.69 -10.99 26.02
CA THR A 243 11.94 -11.74 26.04
C THR A 243 11.67 -13.24 26.14
N GLN A 244 10.78 -13.65 27.04
CA GLN A 244 10.43 -15.06 27.23
C GLN A 244 9.75 -15.65 25.99
N ARG A 245 8.87 -14.89 25.32
CA ARG A 245 8.24 -15.31 24.07
C ARG A 245 9.24 -15.47 22.93
N LEU A 246 10.19 -14.54 22.79
CA LEU A 246 11.25 -14.65 21.78
C LEU A 246 12.18 -15.83 22.06
N THR A 247 12.54 -16.07 23.33
CA THR A 247 13.32 -17.25 23.72
C THR A 247 12.58 -18.55 23.44
N ASN A 248 11.28 -18.63 23.74
CA ASN A 248 10.47 -19.80 23.44
C ASN A 248 10.34 -20.01 21.93
N LEU A 249 10.17 -18.95 21.14
CA LEU A 249 10.10 -19.04 19.68
C LEU A 249 11.41 -19.54 19.06
N VAL A 250 12.56 -19.07 19.56
CA VAL A 250 13.87 -19.58 19.13
C VAL A 250 14.01 -21.05 19.50
N LYS A 251 13.59 -21.44 20.70
CA LYS A 251 13.65 -22.82 21.16
C LYS A 251 12.73 -23.75 20.36
N ASP A 252 11.50 -23.32 20.04
CA ASP A 252 10.58 -24.09 19.21
C ASP A 252 11.14 -24.30 17.78
N VAL A 253 11.89 -23.32 17.26
CA VAL A 253 12.62 -23.42 15.99
C VAL A 253 13.85 -24.33 16.10
N GLU A 254 14.50 -24.43 17.27
CA GLU A 254 15.62 -25.36 17.51
C GLU A 254 15.13 -26.80 17.68
N ASP A 255 14.13 -27.03 18.54
CA ASP A 255 13.61 -28.36 18.89
C ASP A 255 12.91 -29.06 17.71
N GLN A 256 12.49 -28.33 16.67
CA GLN A 256 11.90 -28.92 15.46
C GLN A 256 12.93 -29.30 14.39
N TYR A 257 14.19 -28.84 14.49
CA TYR A 257 15.12 -28.86 13.34
C TYR A 257 16.59 -29.19 13.66
N ASP A 258 16.93 -29.57 14.91
CA ASP A 258 18.09 -30.42 15.28
C ASP A 258 17.67 -31.91 15.41
#